data_AF-A0A2T1LQD7-F1
#
_entry.id   AF-A0A2T1LQD7-F1
#
_cell.length_a   1.000
_cell.length_b   1.000
_cell.length_c   1.000
_cell.angle_alpha   90.00
_cell.angle_beta   90.00
_cell.angle_gamma   90.00
#
_symmetry.space_group_name_H-M   'P 1'
#
loop_
_entity.id
_entity.type
_entity.pdbx_description
1 polymer ?
#
loop_
_entity_poly.entity_id
_entity_poly.type
_entity_poly.pdbx_seq_one_letter_code
_entity_poly.pdbx_strand_id
1 'polypeptide(L)'
;LTEGNSGMTTATFTVSLSAASGQTVTVNYSTANGTATAGNDYTATNGILTFNPGQTTQTISVFIIGDQIHEASETFSINLTNATNATIADTMGVATIIDNDPASLPFAIKAEGTVTINGSSDFDGDPLNLNDDARIYAGRGFTINGNPTLPVRRDAQGNPIRDANGKLVLIDRAVTVAPGYNVINANTNLYSNLIPPQVIEPQTVVVPSYTSIINQETARRVPTGTPTVTFNVQNNPLNSASDWTNRFPGGGTANQPTVVRVINGGLNVPANVTLSNLVIIIEQGDLNFNGNGHALNNVMFVTNNGNINLSGVQANNVSLFASGSIQMNSNARFSGSSLLANANSNGSINFNGSTTTDASSNLRVVAQGEINFNGSSQCRGSFVTARNFRYNGNSTLLGSIEAKGNINFNGKATVIATS
;
A
#
# COMPACT_ATOMS: atom_id res chain seq x y z
N LEU A 1 24.54 -5.57 -19.66
CA LEU A 1 24.38 -7.01 -19.38
C LEU A 1 23.21 -7.15 -18.44
N THR A 2 22.30 -8.08 -18.68
CA THR A 2 21.17 -8.34 -17.77
C THR A 2 21.63 -9.23 -16.62
N GLU A 3 21.29 -8.87 -15.38
CA GLU A 3 21.81 -9.58 -14.19
C GLU A 3 21.18 -10.94 -13.95
N GLY A 4 19.89 -11.09 -14.26
CA GLY A 4 19.11 -12.31 -14.03
C GLY A 4 18.63 -12.44 -12.58
N ASN A 5 17.62 -13.28 -12.36
CA ASN A 5 16.85 -13.25 -11.10
C ASN A 5 17.53 -13.93 -9.88
N SER A 6 18.73 -14.50 -10.07
CA SER A 6 19.54 -15.18 -9.05
C SER A 6 20.86 -15.66 -9.65
N GLY A 7 21.84 -15.93 -8.80
CA GLY A 7 23.13 -16.49 -9.21
C GLY A 7 24.07 -15.43 -9.76
N MET A 8 24.97 -15.82 -10.66
CA MET A 8 25.95 -14.88 -11.23
C MET A 8 25.98 -14.96 -12.76
N THR A 9 25.98 -13.81 -13.41
CA THR A 9 26.29 -13.65 -14.84
C THR A 9 27.67 -13.02 -15.01
N THR A 10 28.33 -13.19 -16.16
CA THR A 10 29.71 -12.72 -16.35
C THR A 10 29.76 -11.54 -17.31
N ALA A 11 30.21 -10.38 -16.81
CA ALA A 11 30.67 -9.27 -17.64
C ALA A 11 32.12 -9.52 -18.08
N THR A 12 32.41 -9.39 -19.37
CA THR A 12 33.75 -9.60 -19.94
C THR A 12 34.27 -8.31 -20.55
N PHE A 13 35.43 -7.85 -20.08
CA PHE A 13 36.15 -6.69 -20.60
C PHE A 13 37.35 -7.17 -21.42
N THR A 14 37.46 -6.73 -22.66
CA THR A 14 38.60 -7.03 -23.53
C THR A 14 39.61 -5.90 -23.47
N VAL A 15 40.85 -6.21 -23.10
CA VAL A 15 41.97 -5.28 -23.10
C VAL A 15 42.87 -5.60 -24.28
N SER A 16 43.25 -4.59 -25.07
CA SER A 16 44.06 -4.76 -26.27
C SER A 16 45.34 -3.94 -26.26
N LEU A 17 46.37 -4.48 -26.91
CA LEU A 17 47.55 -3.73 -27.33
C LEU A 17 47.36 -3.26 -28.77
N SER A 18 47.81 -2.04 -29.07
CA SER A 18 47.76 -1.47 -30.42
C SER A 18 48.66 -2.21 -31.42
N ALA A 19 49.69 -2.91 -30.92
CA ALA A 19 50.57 -3.77 -31.69
C ALA A 19 51.15 -4.88 -30.80
N ALA A 20 51.63 -5.96 -31.41
CA ALA A 20 52.32 -7.03 -30.69
C ALA A 20 53.66 -6.53 -30.13
N SER A 21 53.97 -6.90 -28.89
CA SER A 21 55.26 -6.62 -28.25
C SER A 21 56.18 -7.84 -28.31
N GLY A 22 57.49 -7.62 -28.46
CA GLY A 22 58.51 -8.64 -28.26
C GLY A 22 58.85 -8.89 -26.78
N GLN A 23 58.35 -8.05 -25.87
CA GLN A 23 58.53 -8.15 -24.42
C GLN A 23 57.20 -8.46 -23.75
N THR A 24 57.24 -9.08 -22.57
CA THR A 24 56.05 -9.23 -21.72
C THR A 24 55.54 -7.85 -21.30
N VAL A 25 54.24 -7.62 -21.48
CA VAL A 25 53.54 -6.40 -21.03
C VAL A 25 52.63 -6.77 -19.87
N THR A 26 52.71 -6.01 -18.77
CA THR A 26 51.78 -6.16 -17.65
C THR A 26 51.01 -4.87 -17.42
N VAL A 27 49.76 -4.97 -16.98
CA VAL A 27 48.95 -3.82 -16.55
C VAL A 27 48.10 -4.25 -15.36
N ASN A 28 48.04 -3.41 -14.32
CA ASN A 28 47.17 -3.67 -13.18
C ASN A 28 45.74 -3.27 -13.55
N TYR A 29 44.76 -3.97 -12.98
CA TYR A 29 43.36 -3.60 -13.10
C TYR A 29 42.63 -3.70 -11.77
N SER A 30 41.61 -2.87 -11.58
CA SER A 30 40.69 -2.94 -10.44
C SER A 30 39.32 -2.39 -10.80
N THR A 31 38.26 -3.03 -10.32
CA THR A 31 36.90 -2.50 -10.41
C THR A 31 36.71 -1.26 -9.53
N ALA A 32 35.83 -0.35 -9.94
CA ALA A 32 35.35 0.77 -9.12
C ALA A 32 33.83 0.91 -9.25
N ASN A 33 33.18 1.29 -8.14
CA ASN A 33 31.75 1.53 -8.11
C ASN A 33 31.37 2.73 -8.99
N GLY A 34 30.20 2.64 -9.62
CA GLY A 34 29.50 3.78 -10.20
C GLY A 34 28.20 3.98 -9.41
N THR A 35 27.06 3.77 -10.06
CA THR A 35 25.79 3.56 -9.34
C THR A 35 25.69 2.15 -8.77
N ALA A 36 26.28 1.16 -9.47
CA ALA A 36 26.42 -0.21 -8.97
C ALA A 36 27.54 -0.30 -7.94
N THR A 37 27.30 -1.11 -6.92
CA THR A 37 28.10 -1.32 -5.72
C THR A 37 28.64 -2.75 -5.61
N ALA A 38 29.94 -2.86 -5.35
CA ALA A 38 30.56 -4.16 -5.12
C ALA A 38 29.99 -4.86 -3.87
N GLY A 39 29.65 -6.14 -4.02
CA GLY A 39 29.08 -6.98 -2.97
C GLY A 39 27.56 -7.11 -3.04
N ASN A 40 26.87 -6.16 -3.67
CA ASN A 40 25.44 -6.24 -3.97
C ASN A 40 25.24 -6.58 -5.44
N ASP A 41 25.80 -5.78 -6.34
CA ASP A 41 25.43 -5.79 -7.76
C ASP A 41 26.50 -6.49 -8.61
N TYR A 42 27.75 -6.47 -8.13
CA TYR A 42 28.86 -7.20 -8.75
C TYR A 42 29.92 -7.60 -7.72
N THR A 43 30.78 -8.57 -8.06
CA THR A 43 31.93 -8.93 -7.22
C THR A 43 33.14 -8.06 -7.58
N ALA A 44 33.74 -7.39 -6.59
CA ALA A 44 34.96 -6.62 -6.82
C ALA A 44 36.10 -7.51 -7.32
N THR A 45 36.71 -7.11 -8.44
CA THR A 45 37.82 -7.85 -9.07
C THR A 45 39.01 -6.92 -9.25
N ASN A 46 40.20 -7.39 -8.89
CA ASN A 46 41.47 -6.71 -9.16
C ASN A 46 42.57 -7.72 -9.46
N GLY A 47 43.63 -7.28 -10.14
CA GLY A 47 44.77 -8.13 -10.45
C GLY A 47 45.76 -7.51 -11.42
N ILE A 48 46.61 -8.37 -11.99
CA ILE A 48 47.59 -8.01 -13.01
C ILE A 48 47.25 -8.80 -14.27
N LEU A 49 46.99 -8.09 -15.37
CA LEU A 49 46.82 -8.68 -16.69
C LEU A 49 48.17 -8.77 -17.38
N THR A 50 48.52 -9.96 -17.87
CA THR A 50 49.81 -10.22 -18.53
C THR A 50 49.59 -10.58 -19.99
N PHE A 51 50.31 -9.90 -20.88
CA PHE A 51 50.44 -10.24 -22.29
C PHE A 51 51.83 -10.83 -22.50
N ASN A 52 51.89 -12.11 -22.89
CA ASN A 52 53.12 -12.73 -23.33
C ASN A 52 53.55 -12.12 -24.69
N PRO A 53 54.84 -12.19 -25.05
CA PRO A 53 55.31 -11.72 -26.34
C PRO A 53 54.46 -12.26 -27.50
N GLY A 54 54.06 -11.37 -28.40
CA GLY A 54 53.18 -11.68 -29.53
C GLY A 54 51.67 -11.64 -29.25
N GLN A 55 51.22 -11.63 -27.98
CA GLN A 55 49.80 -11.48 -27.65
C GLN A 55 49.37 -10.01 -27.75
N THR A 56 48.16 -9.77 -28.25
CA THR A 56 47.59 -8.43 -28.39
C THR A 56 46.24 -8.26 -27.70
N THR A 57 45.63 -9.34 -27.21
CA THR A 57 44.34 -9.29 -26.51
C THR A 57 44.36 -10.18 -25.29
N GLN A 58 43.74 -9.71 -24.22
CA GLN A 58 43.46 -10.45 -22.98
C GLN A 58 42.10 -10.00 -22.44
N THR A 59 41.48 -10.81 -21.58
CA THR A 59 40.17 -10.49 -21.00
C THR A 59 40.19 -10.44 -19.48
N ILE A 60 39.30 -9.62 -18.93
CA ILE A 60 38.98 -9.56 -17.50
C ILE A 60 37.52 -9.96 -17.34
N SER A 61 37.25 -10.90 -16.45
CA SER A 61 35.89 -11.33 -16.11
C SER A 61 35.47 -10.76 -14.77
N VAL A 62 34.27 -10.20 -14.71
CA VAL A 62 33.64 -9.69 -13.48
C VAL A 62 32.28 -10.37 -13.35
N PHE A 63 32.01 -10.93 -12.17
CA PHE A 63 30.71 -11.54 -11.88
C PHE A 63 29.71 -10.46 -11.47
N ILE A 64 28.58 -10.43 -12.17
CA ILE A 64 27.38 -9.66 -11.82
C ILE A 64 26.51 -10.56 -10.97
N ILE A 65 26.01 -10.04 -9.85
CA ILE A 65 25.19 -10.78 -8.91
C ILE A 65 23.73 -10.52 -9.31
N GLY A 66 22.97 -11.58 -9.58
CA GLY A 66 21.55 -11.44 -9.88
C GLY A 66 20.70 -11.53 -8.61
N ASP A 67 19.65 -10.72 -8.50
CA ASP A 67 18.69 -10.77 -7.40
C ASP A 67 17.21 -10.67 -7.87
N GLN A 68 16.30 -10.21 -7.01
CA GLN A 68 14.87 -10.10 -7.32
C GLN A 68 14.31 -8.73 -6.96
N ILE A 69 15.18 -7.73 -6.83
CA ILE A 69 14.88 -6.38 -6.38
C ILE A 69 14.86 -5.50 -7.63
N HIS A 70 13.74 -4.81 -7.85
CA HIS A 70 13.69 -3.84 -8.94
C HIS A 70 14.59 -2.65 -8.67
N GLU A 71 15.47 -2.38 -9.60
CA GLU A 71 16.47 -1.32 -9.55
C GLU A 71 16.49 -0.53 -10.86
N ALA A 72 17.09 0.66 -10.83
CA ALA A 72 17.38 1.36 -12.08
C ALA A 72 18.56 0.65 -12.78
N SER A 73 18.73 0.81 -14.10
CA SER A 73 19.97 0.33 -14.73
C SER A 73 21.18 1.03 -14.14
N GLU A 74 22.18 0.25 -13.74
CA GLU A 74 23.31 0.72 -12.97
C GLU A 74 24.64 0.58 -13.72
N THR A 75 25.70 1.25 -13.25
CA THR A 75 27.02 1.19 -13.88
C THR A 75 28.14 0.98 -12.87
N PHE A 76 29.18 0.25 -13.31
CA PHE A 76 30.49 0.16 -12.63
C PHE A 76 31.60 0.20 -13.68
N SER A 77 32.85 0.36 -13.26
CA SER A 77 34.00 0.43 -14.18
C SER A 77 35.16 -0.48 -13.80
N ILE A 78 36.01 -0.78 -14.77
CA ILE A 78 37.35 -1.36 -14.62
C ILE A 78 38.37 -0.27 -14.96
N ASN A 79 39.33 -0.03 -14.06
CA ASN A 79 40.42 0.93 -14.25
C ASN A 79 41.75 0.23 -14.46
N LEU A 80 42.52 0.67 -15.46
CA LEU A 80 43.87 0.19 -15.76
C LEU A 80 44.93 1.13 -15.18
N THR A 81 45.95 0.57 -14.54
CA THR A 81 47.07 1.34 -13.95
C THR A 81 48.41 0.61 -14.08
N ASN A 82 49.51 1.33 -13.86
CA ASN A 82 50.87 0.76 -13.73
C ASN A 82 51.28 -0.18 -14.88
N ALA A 83 51.06 0.24 -16.13
CA ALA A 83 51.52 -0.54 -17.28
C ALA A 83 53.05 -0.59 -17.35
N THR A 84 53.60 -1.76 -17.70
CA THR A 84 55.02 -1.96 -17.99
C THR A 84 55.21 -2.31 -19.46
N ASN A 85 56.27 -1.77 -20.09
CA ASN A 85 56.55 -1.96 -21.52
C ASN A 85 55.43 -1.50 -22.49
N ALA A 86 54.46 -0.72 -21.99
CA ALA A 86 53.37 -0.11 -22.75
C ALA A 86 52.88 1.18 -22.07
N THR A 87 52.15 2.00 -22.80
CA THR A 87 51.43 3.18 -22.28
C THR A 87 49.93 2.94 -22.34
N ILE A 88 49.18 3.35 -21.32
CA ILE A 88 47.73 3.19 -21.27
C ILE A 88 47.09 4.33 -22.07
N ALA A 89 46.41 4.01 -23.16
CA ALA A 89 45.70 4.99 -23.99
C ALA A 89 44.24 5.19 -23.57
N ASP A 90 43.59 4.10 -23.15
CA ASP A 90 42.26 4.11 -22.56
C ASP A 90 42.35 3.48 -21.18
N THR A 91 42.07 4.28 -20.15
CA THR A 91 42.27 3.88 -18.75
C THR A 91 41.05 3.20 -18.14
N MET A 92 39.88 3.26 -18.78
CA MET A 92 38.62 2.88 -18.13
C MET A 92 37.63 2.19 -19.07
N GLY A 93 37.20 0.99 -18.70
CA GLY A 93 36.03 0.33 -19.30
C GLY A 93 34.80 0.46 -18.40
N VAL A 94 33.65 0.83 -18.95
CA VAL A 94 32.38 0.94 -18.21
C VAL A 94 31.45 -0.21 -18.59
N ALA A 95 30.82 -0.84 -17.60
CA ALA A 95 29.73 -1.79 -17.80
C ALA A 95 28.42 -1.25 -17.23
N THR A 96 27.32 -1.55 -17.94
CA THR A 96 25.96 -1.28 -17.48
C THR A 96 25.28 -2.59 -17.12
N ILE A 97 24.76 -2.67 -15.90
CA ILE A 97 23.87 -3.73 -15.42
C ILE A 97 22.44 -3.29 -15.74
N ILE A 98 21.70 -4.15 -16.43
CA ILE A 98 20.31 -3.89 -16.83
C ILE A 98 19.43 -4.73 -15.92
N ASP A 99 18.72 -4.06 -15.03
CA ASP A 99 17.69 -4.68 -14.21
C ASP A 99 16.61 -5.31 -15.08
N ASN A 100 16.24 -6.53 -14.69
CA ASN A 100 15.17 -7.29 -15.32
C ASN A 100 14.12 -7.75 -14.32
N ASP A 101 14.19 -7.23 -13.09
CA ASP A 101 13.20 -7.47 -12.07
C ASP A 101 12.00 -6.54 -12.24
N PRO A 102 10.80 -7.07 -11.98
CA PRO A 102 9.60 -6.28 -12.09
C PRO A 102 9.57 -5.23 -10.99
N ALA A 103 9.31 -3.97 -11.34
CA ALA A 103 8.95 -2.93 -10.39
C ALA A 103 7.95 -3.49 -9.36
N SER A 104 8.38 -3.53 -8.09
CA SER A 104 7.53 -3.95 -6.97
C SER A 104 6.50 -2.85 -6.72
N LEU A 105 5.54 -2.69 -7.61
CA LEU A 105 4.33 -1.94 -7.29
C LEU A 105 3.68 -2.65 -6.10
N PRO A 106 3.33 -1.91 -5.04
CA PRO A 106 2.69 -2.48 -3.87
C PRO A 106 1.37 -3.14 -4.28
N PHE A 107 1.04 -4.26 -3.63
CA PHE A 107 -0.26 -4.87 -3.81
C PHE A 107 -1.34 -3.95 -3.24
N ALA A 108 -2.23 -3.45 -4.11
CA ALA A 108 -3.42 -2.73 -3.67
C ALA A 108 -4.36 -3.65 -2.88
N ILE A 109 -4.30 -4.96 -3.11
CA ILE A 109 -5.08 -5.97 -2.40
C ILE A 109 -4.11 -6.99 -1.81
N LYS A 110 -3.95 -6.99 -0.48
CA LYS A 110 -3.04 -7.90 0.24
C LYS A 110 -3.80 -8.68 1.31
N ALA A 111 -3.93 -9.99 1.13
CA ALA A 111 -4.44 -10.90 2.14
C ALA A 111 -3.33 -11.87 2.59
N GLU A 112 -3.06 -11.97 3.90
CA GLU A 112 -2.30 -13.12 4.42
C GLU A 112 -3.13 -14.42 4.28
N GLY A 113 -4.46 -14.32 4.31
CA GLY A 113 -5.41 -15.40 4.04
C GLY A 113 -5.67 -15.62 2.55
N THR A 114 -6.92 -15.95 2.22
CA THR A 114 -7.37 -16.15 0.83
C THR A 114 -8.03 -14.90 0.26
N VAL A 115 -7.96 -14.74 -1.07
CA VAL A 115 -8.77 -13.76 -1.80
C VAL A 115 -9.87 -14.48 -2.59
N THR A 116 -11.13 -14.14 -2.32
CA THR A 116 -12.29 -14.70 -3.02
C THR A 116 -12.97 -13.61 -3.84
N ILE A 117 -13.20 -13.88 -5.13
CA ILE A 117 -13.89 -12.99 -6.07
C ILE A 117 -15.13 -13.70 -6.61
N ASN A 118 -16.29 -13.30 -6.10
CA ASN A 118 -17.59 -13.86 -6.48
C ASN A 118 -18.28 -13.03 -7.58
N GLY A 119 -18.08 -11.71 -7.58
CA GLY A 119 -18.65 -10.79 -8.58
C GLY A 119 -17.74 -10.54 -9.80
N SER A 120 -18.23 -9.73 -10.74
CA SER A 120 -17.45 -9.25 -11.89
C SER A 120 -16.70 -7.95 -11.55
N SER A 121 -15.82 -8.06 -10.55
CA SER A 121 -15.02 -6.92 -10.07
C SER A 121 -13.96 -6.50 -11.10
N ASP A 122 -13.56 -5.24 -11.05
CA ASP A 122 -12.56 -4.64 -11.92
C ASP A 122 -11.32 -4.25 -11.11
N PHE A 123 -10.17 -4.76 -11.54
CA PHE A 123 -8.87 -4.55 -10.91
C PHE A 123 -7.83 -4.00 -11.90
N ASP A 124 -8.21 -3.71 -13.15
CA ASP A 124 -7.35 -3.16 -14.23
C ASP A 124 -7.49 -1.62 -14.35
N GLY A 125 -8.35 -1.00 -13.53
CA GLY A 125 -8.49 0.45 -13.47
C GLY A 125 -8.71 1.10 -14.85
N ASP A 126 -7.89 2.09 -15.19
CA ASP A 126 -7.74 2.51 -16.58
C ASP A 126 -6.82 1.51 -17.29
N PRO A 127 -7.32 0.77 -18.29
CA PRO A 127 -6.54 -0.31 -18.89
C PRO A 127 -5.22 0.14 -19.54
N LEU A 128 -5.01 1.44 -19.79
CA LEU A 128 -3.77 1.98 -20.34
C LEU A 128 -2.82 2.55 -19.27
N ASN A 129 -3.18 2.48 -17.99
CA ASN A 129 -2.45 3.09 -16.89
C ASN A 129 -2.03 2.07 -15.82
N LEU A 130 -0.84 1.49 -15.98
CA LEU A 130 -0.31 0.48 -15.05
C LEU A 130 -0.15 0.95 -13.59
N ASN A 131 -0.18 2.26 -13.33
CA ASN A 131 -0.07 2.80 -11.97
C ASN A 131 -1.36 2.64 -11.16
N ASP A 132 -2.48 2.36 -11.82
CA ASP A 132 -3.78 2.23 -11.18
C ASP A 132 -4.30 0.78 -11.12
N ASP A 133 -3.51 -0.15 -11.66
CA ASP A 133 -3.70 -1.59 -11.57
C ASP A 133 -3.72 -2.08 -10.12
N ALA A 134 -4.84 -2.68 -9.71
CA ALA A 134 -4.96 -3.31 -8.42
C ALA A 134 -4.39 -4.73 -8.42
N ARG A 135 -3.07 -4.85 -8.24
CA ARG A 135 -2.38 -6.14 -8.04
C ARG A 135 -2.85 -6.84 -6.76
N ILE A 136 -2.98 -8.17 -6.84
CA ILE A 136 -3.49 -9.02 -5.75
C ILE A 136 -2.39 -9.92 -5.19
N TYR A 137 -2.19 -9.88 -3.88
CA TYR A 137 -1.49 -10.90 -3.10
C TYR A 137 -2.47 -11.68 -2.24
N ALA A 138 -2.48 -13.00 -2.43
CA ALA A 138 -3.36 -13.94 -1.73
C ALA A 138 -2.52 -15.05 -1.08
N GLY A 139 -2.03 -14.81 0.14
CA GLY A 139 -1.03 -15.65 0.81
C GLY A 139 -1.39 -17.14 0.86
N ARG A 140 -2.67 -17.48 1.10
CA ARG A 140 -3.14 -18.88 1.16
C ARG A 140 -3.78 -19.38 -0.15
N GLY A 141 -3.82 -18.54 -1.18
CA GLY A 141 -4.43 -18.84 -2.47
C GLY A 141 -5.72 -18.05 -2.73
N PHE A 142 -6.35 -18.31 -3.87
CA PHE A 142 -7.50 -17.53 -4.34
C PHE A 142 -8.61 -18.40 -4.94
N THR A 143 -9.82 -17.83 -4.94
CA THR A 143 -11.01 -18.39 -5.58
C THR A 143 -11.65 -17.33 -6.47
N ILE A 144 -11.81 -17.61 -7.75
CA ILE A 144 -12.49 -16.75 -8.73
C ILE A 144 -13.71 -17.51 -9.26
N ASN A 145 -14.87 -17.14 -8.72
CA ASN A 145 -16.16 -17.68 -9.13
C ASN A 145 -16.84 -16.80 -10.19
N GLY A 146 -16.56 -15.49 -10.16
CA GLY A 146 -17.08 -14.51 -11.12
C GLY A 146 -16.16 -14.32 -12.34
N ASN A 147 -16.43 -13.28 -13.12
CA ASN A 147 -15.60 -12.88 -14.26
C ASN A 147 -14.95 -11.52 -13.98
N PRO A 148 -13.90 -11.45 -13.14
CA PRO A 148 -13.23 -10.19 -12.87
C PRO A 148 -12.46 -9.71 -14.09
N THR A 149 -12.25 -8.40 -14.20
CA THR A 149 -11.20 -7.80 -15.03
C THR A 149 -9.92 -7.74 -14.21
N LEU A 150 -8.88 -8.47 -14.63
CA LEU A 150 -7.55 -8.43 -14.02
C LEU A 150 -6.59 -7.67 -14.94
N PRO A 151 -5.51 -7.09 -14.38
CA PRO A 151 -4.49 -6.40 -15.16
C PRO A 151 -3.80 -7.29 -16.20
N VAL A 152 -3.76 -6.83 -17.46
CA VAL A 152 -3.25 -7.60 -18.61
C VAL A 152 -2.17 -6.86 -19.39
N ARG A 153 -1.24 -7.62 -19.96
CA ARG A 153 -0.21 -7.09 -20.86
C ARG A 153 -0.85 -6.56 -22.13
N ARG A 154 -0.31 -5.46 -22.63
CA ARG A 154 -0.75 -4.81 -23.87
C ARG A 154 0.38 -4.66 -24.87
N ASP A 155 0.02 -4.65 -26.15
CA ASP A 155 0.95 -4.33 -27.24
C ASP A 155 1.22 -2.82 -27.33
N ALA A 156 2.08 -2.42 -28.26
CA ALA A 156 2.42 -1.00 -28.46
C ALA A 156 1.24 -0.13 -28.92
N GLN A 157 0.11 -0.74 -29.33
CA GLN A 157 -1.12 -0.07 -29.73
C GLN A 157 -2.17 -0.07 -28.61
N GLY A 158 -1.85 -0.63 -27.43
CA GLY A 158 -2.76 -0.69 -26.28
C GLY A 158 -3.75 -1.85 -26.33
N ASN A 159 -3.63 -2.80 -27.27
CA ASN A 159 -4.53 -3.95 -27.33
C ASN A 159 -4.06 -5.04 -26.33
N PRO A 160 -4.99 -5.76 -25.66
CA PRO A 160 -4.62 -6.88 -24.81
C PRO A 160 -3.90 -7.98 -25.57
N ILE A 161 -2.74 -8.41 -25.06
CA ILE A 161 -2.00 -9.56 -25.58
C ILE A 161 -2.72 -10.84 -25.17
N ARG A 162 -2.80 -11.80 -26.10
CA ARG A 162 -3.38 -13.12 -25.88
C ARG A 162 -2.36 -14.23 -26.13
N ASP A 163 -2.50 -15.34 -25.42
CA ASP A 163 -1.73 -16.55 -25.68
C ASP A 163 -2.27 -17.31 -26.92
N ALA A 164 -1.61 -18.42 -27.27
CA ALA A 164 -1.99 -19.25 -28.43
C ALA A 164 -3.41 -19.85 -28.32
N ASN A 165 -3.98 -19.91 -27.13
CA ASN A 165 -5.33 -20.41 -26.86
C ASN A 165 -6.37 -19.26 -26.75
N GLY A 166 -5.96 -18.02 -27.02
CA GLY A 166 -6.81 -16.83 -26.95
C GLY A 166 -7.03 -16.28 -25.54
N LYS A 167 -6.36 -16.81 -24.50
CA LYS A 167 -6.46 -16.29 -23.13
C LYS A 167 -5.68 -15.00 -22.98
N LEU A 168 -6.19 -14.08 -22.15
CA LEU A 168 -5.52 -12.82 -21.85
C LEU A 168 -4.23 -13.06 -21.06
N VAL A 169 -3.13 -12.39 -21.40
CA VAL A 169 -1.87 -12.53 -20.65
C VAL A 169 -1.84 -11.53 -19.51
N LEU A 170 -1.81 -12.01 -18.26
CA LEU A 170 -1.70 -11.12 -17.09
C LEU A 170 -0.35 -10.41 -17.10
N ILE A 171 -0.33 -9.18 -16.57
CA ILE A 171 0.94 -8.53 -16.20
C ILE A 171 1.65 -9.33 -15.12
N ASP A 172 2.93 -9.00 -14.91
CA ASP A 172 3.67 -9.52 -13.79
C ASP A 172 3.00 -9.13 -12.46
N ARG A 173 2.89 -10.11 -11.56
CA ARG A 173 2.31 -10.01 -10.22
C ARG A 173 0.86 -9.51 -10.17
N ALA A 174 0.08 -9.69 -11.24
CA ALA A 174 -1.35 -9.39 -11.24
C ALA A 174 -2.10 -10.14 -10.12
N VAL A 175 -1.81 -11.44 -9.99
CA VAL A 175 -2.29 -12.30 -8.89
C VAL A 175 -1.13 -13.17 -8.43
N THR A 176 -0.76 -13.03 -7.16
CA THR A 176 0.37 -13.73 -6.54
C THR A 176 -0.05 -14.46 -5.28
N VAL A 177 0.72 -15.47 -4.92
CA VAL A 177 0.52 -16.31 -3.73
C VAL A 177 1.84 -16.55 -3.01
N ALA A 178 1.78 -16.99 -1.76
CA ALA A 178 2.97 -17.41 -1.01
C ALA A 178 3.28 -18.90 -1.23
N PRO A 179 4.52 -19.36 -0.96
CA PRO A 179 4.84 -20.78 -0.88
C PRO A 179 3.87 -21.52 0.05
N GLY A 180 3.42 -22.71 -0.37
CA GLY A 180 2.50 -23.54 0.41
C GLY A 180 1.03 -23.08 0.38
N TYR A 181 0.63 -22.24 -0.57
CA TYR A 181 -0.78 -21.96 -0.84
C TYR A 181 -1.55 -23.28 -1.11
N ASN A 182 -2.82 -23.34 -0.69
CA ASN A 182 -3.61 -24.58 -0.75
C ASN A 182 -4.95 -24.41 -1.48
N VAL A 183 -5.26 -23.21 -1.96
CA VAL A 183 -6.53 -22.89 -2.62
C VAL A 183 -6.25 -22.30 -4.00
N ILE A 184 -6.67 -23.00 -5.05
CA ILE A 184 -6.78 -22.44 -6.40
C ILE A 184 -8.16 -22.85 -6.92
N ASN A 185 -8.97 -21.85 -7.23
CA ASN A 185 -10.17 -22.03 -8.03
C ASN A 185 -10.31 -20.84 -9.00
N ALA A 186 -10.50 -21.12 -10.29
CA ALA A 186 -10.87 -20.13 -11.29
C ALA A 186 -11.73 -20.80 -12.37
N ASN A 187 -13.01 -21.04 -12.05
CA ASN A 187 -13.92 -21.85 -12.87
C ASN A 187 -14.04 -21.36 -14.33
N THR A 188 -13.93 -20.06 -14.58
CA THR A 188 -14.04 -19.44 -15.92
C THR A 188 -12.72 -18.80 -16.37
N ASN A 189 -11.56 -19.33 -15.95
CA ASN A 189 -10.25 -18.71 -16.17
C ASN A 189 -10.01 -18.21 -17.62
N LEU A 190 -10.16 -16.89 -17.81
CA LEU A 190 -9.93 -16.17 -19.05
C LEU A 190 -8.46 -15.79 -19.27
N TYR A 191 -7.62 -16.03 -18.28
CA TYR A 191 -6.27 -15.52 -18.16
C TYR A 191 -5.25 -16.66 -18.33
N SER A 192 -4.13 -16.37 -18.99
CA SER A 192 -3.08 -17.35 -19.27
C SER A 192 -2.32 -17.70 -17.99
N ASN A 193 -1.10 -17.25 -17.75
CA ASN A 193 -0.29 -17.31 -16.52
C ASN A 193 -0.93 -17.12 -15.10
N LEU A 194 -2.25 -17.21 -14.93
CA LEU A 194 -2.95 -17.30 -13.65
C LEU A 194 -2.84 -18.68 -13.00
N ILE A 195 -2.74 -19.75 -13.79
CA ILE A 195 -2.63 -21.14 -13.30
C ILE A 195 -1.48 -21.85 -14.02
N PRO A 196 -0.39 -22.21 -13.31
CA PRO A 196 -0.13 -21.90 -11.90
C PRO A 196 0.09 -20.38 -11.69
N PRO A 197 -0.28 -19.83 -10.51
CA PRO A 197 0.00 -18.43 -10.19
C PRO A 197 1.47 -18.21 -9.89
N GLN A 198 1.90 -16.96 -9.96
CA GLN A 198 3.23 -16.57 -9.51
C GLN A 198 3.35 -16.69 -7.99
N VAL A 199 4.44 -17.33 -7.55
CA VAL A 199 4.77 -17.55 -6.14
C VAL A 199 5.86 -16.58 -5.74
N ILE A 200 5.67 -15.87 -4.62
CA ILE A 200 6.61 -14.85 -4.11
C ILE A 200 6.81 -15.01 -2.61
N GLU A 201 7.85 -14.38 -2.05
CA GLU A 201 8.05 -14.36 -0.60
C GLU A 201 6.83 -13.87 0.18
N PRO A 202 6.50 -14.50 1.33
CA PRO A 202 5.33 -14.15 2.13
C PRO A 202 5.28 -12.67 2.49
N GLN A 203 4.18 -12.02 2.14
CA GLN A 203 3.90 -10.65 2.52
C GLN A 203 3.14 -10.61 3.85
N THR A 204 3.65 -9.83 4.79
CA THR A 204 3.00 -9.59 6.10
C THR A 204 2.15 -8.32 6.06
N VAL A 205 0.97 -8.36 6.67
CA VAL A 205 0.10 -7.20 6.90
C VAL A 205 0.37 -6.64 8.29
N VAL A 206 0.84 -5.39 8.34
CA VAL A 206 1.11 -4.68 9.60
C VAL A 206 -0.14 -3.94 10.03
N VAL A 207 -0.78 -4.41 11.10
CA VAL A 207 -1.93 -3.73 11.71
C VAL A 207 -1.44 -2.95 12.94
N PRO A 208 -1.41 -1.61 12.90
CA PRO A 208 -1.02 -0.82 14.07
C PRO A 208 -1.94 -1.09 15.26
N SER A 209 -1.41 -1.06 16.48
CA SER A 209 -2.23 -1.22 17.68
C SER A 209 -3.19 -0.06 17.86
N TYR A 210 -4.41 -0.31 18.33
CA TYR A 210 -5.39 0.75 18.60
C TYR A 210 -4.83 1.86 19.52
N THR A 211 -4.14 1.47 20.59
CA THR A 211 -3.53 2.40 21.55
C THR A 211 -2.46 3.28 20.90
N SER A 212 -1.60 2.74 20.04
CA SER A 212 -0.59 3.56 19.35
C SER A 212 -1.23 4.61 18.43
N ILE A 213 -2.33 4.25 17.75
CA ILE A 213 -3.02 5.16 16.83
C ILE A 213 -3.67 6.31 17.60
N ILE A 214 -4.37 6.02 18.70
CA ILE A 214 -4.97 7.07 19.54
C ILE A 214 -3.89 8.00 20.09
N ASN A 215 -2.81 7.45 20.63
CA ASN A 215 -1.76 8.25 21.24
C ASN A 215 -1.12 9.20 20.23
N GLN A 216 -0.83 8.72 19.01
CA GLN A 216 -0.31 9.55 17.93
C GLN A 216 -1.31 10.66 17.53
N GLU A 217 -2.57 10.31 17.35
CA GLU A 217 -3.57 11.28 16.88
C GLU A 217 -3.95 12.30 17.97
N THR A 218 -3.98 11.88 19.24
CA THR A 218 -4.19 12.76 20.39
C THR A 218 -3.02 13.73 20.54
N ALA A 219 -1.78 13.23 20.45
CA ALA A 219 -0.60 14.10 20.52
C ALA A 219 -0.56 15.14 19.39
N ARG A 220 -1.08 14.79 18.20
CA ARG A 220 -1.20 15.71 17.07
C ARG A 220 -2.28 16.78 17.28
N ARG A 221 -3.40 16.42 17.93
CA ARG A 221 -4.59 17.30 18.07
C ARG A 221 -4.67 18.06 19.38
N VAL A 222 -4.00 17.60 20.43
CA VAL A 222 -4.09 18.16 21.78
C VAL A 222 -2.71 18.67 22.21
N PRO A 223 -2.33 19.90 21.82
CA PRO A 223 -1.12 20.53 22.33
C PRO A 223 -1.12 20.67 23.86
N THR A 224 0.07 20.89 24.41
CA THR A 224 0.21 21.23 25.83
C THR A 224 -0.59 22.50 26.17
N GLY A 225 -1.35 22.45 27.25
CA GLY A 225 -2.18 23.57 27.71
C GLY A 225 -3.57 23.63 27.07
N THR A 226 -3.96 22.65 26.24
CA THR A 226 -5.30 22.59 25.67
C THR A 226 -6.38 22.51 26.76
N PRO A 227 -7.42 23.38 26.72
CA PRO A 227 -8.50 23.37 27.72
C PRO A 227 -9.22 22.03 27.76
N THR A 228 -9.44 21.50 28.97
CA THR A 228 -10.24 20.29 29.21
C THR A 228 -11.47 20.65 30.04
N VAL A 229 -12.65 20.33 29.52
CA VAL A 229 -13.94 20.52 30.18
C VAL A 229 -14.55 19.17 30.48
N THR A 230 -15.03 18.98 31.71
CA THR A 230 -15.81 17.78 32.06
C THR A 230 -17.30 18.05 31.81
N PHE A 231 -17.95 17.20 31.02
CA PHE A 231 -19.37 17.28 30.70
C PHE A 231 -20.10 16.05 31.24
N ASN A 232 -20.96 16.25 32.25
CA ASN A 232 -21.80 15.18 32.77
C ASN A 232 -23.15 15.17 32.05
N VAL A 233 -23.41 14.11 31.28
CA VAL A 233 -24.62 13.98 30.45
C VAL A 233 -25.90 13.88 31.26
N GLN A 234 -25.85 13.32 32.47
CA GLN A 234 -27.02 13.17 33.33
C GLN A 234 -27.48 14.53 33.89
N ASN A 235 -26.52 15.41 34.15
CA ASN A 235 -26.81 16.76 34.64
C ASN A 235 -27.19 17.71 33.49
N ASN A 236 -26.83 17.37 32.24
CA ASN A 236 -26.99 18.23 31.07
C ASN A 236 -27.57 17.43 29.89
N PRO A 237 -28.84 17.00 29.94
CA PRO A 237 -29.42 16.15 28.89
C PRO A 237 -29.54 16.90 27.56
N LEU A 238 -28.97 16.39 26.46
CA LEU A 238 -28.98 17.03 25.14
C LEU A 238 -30.00 16.36 24.21
N ASN A 239 -31.19 16.96 24.06
CA ASN A 239 -32.31 16.35 23.33
C ASN A 239 -32.61 17.01 21.97
N SER A 240 -32.03 18.18 21.70
CA SER A 240 -32.23 18.96 20.47
C SER A 240 -30.95 19.64 20.00
N ALA A 241 -30.91 20.09 18.74
CA ALA A 241 -29.77 20.85 18.21
C ALA A 241 -29.53 22.16 19.00
N SER A 242 -30.60 22.80 19.48
CA SER A 242 -30.51 23.98 20.34
C SER A 242 -29.81 23.67 21.67
N ASP A 243 -30.05 22.49 22.24
CA ASP A 243 -29.38 22.07 23.47
C ASP A 243 -27.88 21.90 23.26
N TRP A 244 -27.49 21.31 22.13
CA TRP A 244 -26.09 21.17 21.76
C TRP A 244 -25.42 22.53 21.64
N THR A 245 -26.04 23.48 20.93
CA THR A 245 -25.50 24.84 20.78
C THR A 245 -25.37 25.59 22.10
N ASN A 246 -26.36 25.45 23.00
CA ASN A 246 -26.43 26.27 24.21
C ASN A 246 -25.75 25.64 25.43
N ARG A 247 -25.60 24.31 25.47
CA ARG A 247 -25.19 23.58 26.69
C ARG A 247 -23.96 22.70 26.50
N PHE A 248 -23.67 22.23 25.29
CA PHE A 248 -22.44 21.47 25.05
C PHE A 248 -21.25 22.44 24.94
N PRO A 249 -20.05 22.08 25.44
CA PRO A 249 -18.89 22.96 25.35
C PRO A 249 -18.55 23.31 23.89
N GLY A 250 -18.32 24.59 23.65
CA GLY A 250 -17.92 25.10 22.33
C GLY A 250 -16.53 24.65 21.91
N GLY A 251 -16.32 24.60 20.59
CA GLY A 251 -15.03 24.30 19.99
C GLY A 251 -13.98 25.38 20.22
N GLY A 252 -12.72 24.96 20.18
CA GLY A 252 -11.57 25.86 20.23
C GLY A 252 -11.19 26.36 18.84
N THR A 253 -9.89 26.50 18.61
CA THR A 253 -9.31 26.83 17.29
C THR A 253 -8.80 25.57 16.59
N ALA A 254 -8.46 25.69 15.30
CA ALA A 254 -7.91 24.56 14.55
C ALA A 254 -6.63 23.98 15.16
N ASN A 255 -5.79 24.84 15.75
CA ASN A 255 -4.51 24.47 16.36
C ASN A 255 -4.60 24.26 17.88
N GLN A 256 -5.72 24.64 18.51
CA GLN A 256 -5.96 24.45 19.94
C GLN A 256 -7.45 24.13 20.14
N PRO A 257 -7.88 22.89 19.84
CA PRO A 257 -9.28 22.48 19.99
C PRO A 257 -9.69 22.41 21.46
N THR A 258 -10.98 22.39 21.77
CA THR A 258 -11.44 22.14 23.15
C THR A 258 -11.50 20.64 23.41
N VAL A 259 -10.94 20.17 24.52
CA VAL A 259 -11.10 18.77 24.96
C VAL A 259 -12.33 18.69 25.87
N VAL A 260 -13.27 17.81 25.53
CA VAL A 260 -14.48 17.55 26.32
C VAL A 260 -14.46 16.12 26.80
N ARG A 261 -14.32 15.95 28.13
CA ARG A 261 -14.42 14.66 28.79
C ARG A 261 -15.87 14.41 29.22
N VAL A 262 -16.55 13.52 28.52
CA VAL A 262 -17.94 13.16 28.73
C VAL A 262 -18.03 11.99 29.71
N ILE A 263 -18.76 12.20 30.80
CA ILE A 263 -18.91 11.22 31.89
C ILE A 263 -20.38 10.85 32.11
N ASN A 264 -20.60 9.68 32.71
CA ASN A 264 -21.90 9.14 33.14
C ASN A 264 -22.89 8.82 32.00
N GLY A 265 -22.39 8.52 30.81
CA GLY A 265 -23.20 7.98 29.70
C GLY A 265 -22.70 8.40 28.32
N GLY A 266 -23.37 7.85 27.30
CA GLY A 266 -23.09 8.14 25.90
C GLY A 266 -23.68 9.46 25.42
N LEU A 267 -23.46 9.78 24.14
CA LEU A 267 -23.99 10.98 23.50
C LEU A 267 -24.95 10.62 22.37
N ASN A 268 -26.09 11.31 22.35
CA ASN A 268 -27.02 11.28 21.22
C ASN A 268 -26.99 12.65 20.54
N VAL A 269 -26.52 12.68 19.29
CA VAL A 269 -26.42 13.87 18.46
C VAL A 269 -27.65 13.93 17.55
N PRO A 270 -28.61 14.84 17.78
CA PRO A 270 -29.77 15.02 16.91
C PRO A 270 -29.37 15.70 15.59
N ALA A 271 -30.25 15.65 14.60
CA ALA A 271 -30.03 16.24 13.28
C ALA A 271 -29.62 17.72 13.35
N ASN A 272 -28.86 18.17 12.35
CA ASN A 272 -28.41 19.56 12.17
C ASN A 272 -27.48 20.09 13.28
N VAL A 273 -26.70 19.22 13.92
CA VAL A 273 -25.64 19.64 14.86
C VAL A 273 -24.33 19.82 14.10
N THR A 274 -23.69 20.97 14.34
CA THR A 274 -22.36 21.30 13.81
C THR A 274 -21.35 21.27 14.93
N LEU A 275 -20.25 20.53 14.74
CA LEU A 275 -19.15 20.45 15.70
C LEU A 275 -17.84 20.76 14.98
N SER A 276 -17.06 21.67 15.58
CA SER A 276 -15.79 22.09 15.02
C SER A 276 -14.72 22.21 16.10
N ASN A 277 -13.48 21.82 15.80
CA ASN A 277 -12.32 22.02 16.69
C ASN A 277 -12.53 21.45 18.11
N LEU A 278 -12.95 20.18 18.16
CA LEU A 278 -13.29 19.48 19.40
C LEU A 278 -12.57 18.14 19.49
N VAL A 279 -12.15 17.78 20.70
CA VAL A 279 -11.71 16.42 21.05
C VAL A 279 -12.65 15.91 22.13
N ILE A 280 -13.52 14.97 21.79
CA ILE A 280 -14.60 14.48 22.66
C ILE A 280 -14.25 13.07 23.11
N ILE A 281 -14.02 12.90 24.40
CA ILE A 281 -13.67 11.63 25.03
C ILE A 281 -14.88 11.18 25.85
N ILE A 282 -15.53 10.11 25.43
CA ILE A 282 -16.69 9.49 26.08
C ILE A 282 -16.19 8.32 26.91
N GLU A 283 -16.27 8.46 28.23
CA GLU A 283 -15.75 7.45 29.15
C GLU A 283 -16.56 6.14 29.11
N GLN A 284 -17.87 6.24 28.91
CA GLN A 284 -18.77 5.10 28.84
C GLN A 284 -19.99 5.41 27.96
N GLY A 285 -20.44 4.43 27.18
CA GLY A 285 -21.64 4.52 26.37
C GLY A 285 -21.35 4.84 24.90
N ASP A 286 -22.39 4.68 24.09
CA ASP A 286 -22.30 4.86 22.64
C ASP A 286 -22.35 6.33 22.23
N LEU A 287 -21.77 6.63 21.07
CA LEU A 287 -21.98 7.88 20.35
C LEU A 287 -22.93 7.62 19.18
N ASN A 288 -24.11 8.23 19.21
CA ASN A 288 -25.13 8.03 18.18
C ASN A 288 -25.44 9.35 17.46
N PHE A 289 -25.18 9.41 16.16
CA PHE A 289 -25.69 10.46 15.29
C PHE A 289 -27.04 10.04 14.72
N ASN A 290 -28.06 10.86 14.96
CA ASN A 290 -29.44 10.61 14.55
C ASN A 290 -29.87 11.62 13.48
N GLY A 291 -30.51 11.15 12.41
CA GLY A 291 -30.96 12.01 11.31
C GLY A 291 -29.81 12.43 10.37
N ASN A 292 -29.90 13.65 9.83
CA ASN A 292 -29.02 14.19 8.78
C ASN A 292 -28.54 15.61 9.12
N GLY A 293 -27.72 16.20 8.25
CA GLY A 293 -27.31 17.60 8.34
C GLY A 293 -26.20 17.86 9.35
N HIS A 294 -25.54 16.81 9.83
CA HIS A 294 -24.40 16.95 10.73
C HIS A 294 -23.18 17.41 9.95
N ALA A 295 -22.50 18.43 10.45
CA ALA A 295 -21.24 18.92 9.90
C ALA A 295 -20.16 18.83 10.97
N LEU A 296 -19.14 18.03 10.71
CA LEU A 296 -18.00 17.82 11.59
C LEU A 296 -16.74 18.35 10.90
N ASN A 297 -16.02 19.27 11.55
CA ASN A 297 -14.78 19.81 11.01
C ASN A 297 -13.67 19.82 12.07
N ASN A 298 -12.58 19.12 11.83
CA ASN A 298 -11.46 19.02 12.77
C ASN A 298 -11.92 18.52 14.16
N VAL A 299 -12.65 17.39 14.17
CA VAL A 299 -13.19 16.78 15.39
C VAL A 299 -12.57 15.41 15.62
N MET A 300 -12.24 15.10 16.86
CA MET A 300 -11.87 13.75 17.29
C MET A 300 -12.89 13.22 18.29
N PHE A 301 -13.33 11.98 18.10
CA PHE A 301 -14.19 11.25 19.02
C PHE A 301 -13.47 10.00 19.54
N VAL A 302 -13.54 9.77 20.84
CA VAL A 302 -13.03 8.56 21.49
C VAL A 302 -14.13 7.98 22.37
N THR A 303 -14.56 6.74 22.15
CA THR A 303 -15.44 6.00 23.08
C THR A 303 -14.62 4.93 23.81
N ASN A 304 -14.30 5.17 25.09
CA ASN A 304 -13.50 4.25 25.90
C ASN A 304 -14.24 2.93 26.22
N ASN A 305 -15.58 2.96 26.22
CA ASN A 305 -16.42 1.79 26.39
C ASN A 305 -17.76 1.97 25.66
N GLY A 306 -17.75 1.80 24.33
CA GLY A 306 -18.93 1.98 23.49
C GLY A 306 -18.62 1.95 22.00
N ASN A 307 -19.69 2.01 21.21
CA ASN A 307 -19.68 2.05 19.76
C ASN A 307 -19.84 3.49 19.24
N ILE A 308 -19.52 3.69 17.96
CA ILE A 308 -19.84 4.93 17.24
C ILE A 308 -20.80 4.58 16.10
N ASN A 309 -21.98 5.18 16.11
CA ASN A 309 -23.02 5.01 15.10
C ASN A 309 -23.23 6.31 14.34
N LEU A 310 -22.88 6.30 13.04
CA LEU A 310 -22.96 7.47 12.16
C LEU A 310 -24.17 7.39 11.24
N SER A 311 -24.95 8.46 11.19
CA SER A 311 -26.03 8.68 10.23
C SER A 311 -25.93 10.09 9.66
N GLY A 312 -25.86 10.22 8.34
CA GLY A 312 -25.97 11.50 7.64
C GLY A 312 -24.86 12.50 7.97
N VAL A 313 -23.68 12.00 8.36
CA VAL A 313 -22.55 12.81 8.81
C VAL A 313 -21.74 13.31 7.61
N GLN A 314 -21.47 14.61 7.56
CA GLN A 314 -20.47 15.21 6.69
C GLN A 314 -19.25 15.56 7.53
N ALA A 315 -18.17 14.80 7.37
CA ALA A 315 -16.97 14.89 8.16
C ALA A 315 -15.80 15.40 7.32
N ASN A 316 -15.10 16.42 7.82
CA ASN A 316 -13.85 16.93 7.26
C ASN A 316 -12.76 16.86 8.35
N ASN A 317 -11.66 16.16 8.07
CA ASN A 317 -10.54 16.00 9.00
C ASN A 317 -10.96 15.44 10.37
N VAL A 318 -11.74 14.34 10.38
CA VAL A 318 -12.28 13.74 11.60
C VAL A 318 -11.53 12.46 11.98
N SER A 319 -11.35 12.24 13.29
CA SER A 319 -10.79 11.01 13.83
C SER A 319 -11.78 10.31 14.74
N LEU A 320 -12.17 9.07 14.44
CA LEU A 320 -13.15 8.29 15.19
C LEU A 320 -12.48 7.06 15.79
N PHE A 321 -12.55 6.95 17.11
CA PHE A 321 -11.95 5.88 17.88
C PHE A 321 -13.00 5.18 18.73
N ALA A 322 -13.35 3.95 18.36
CA ALA A 322 -14.29 3.16 19.12
C ALA A 322 -13.61 1.98 19.83
N SER A 323 -13.84 1.83 21.13
CA SER A 323 -13.49 0.58 21.81
C SER A 323 -14.25 -0.61 21.23
N GLY A 324 -15.53 -0.42 20.85
CA GLY A 324 -16.38 -1.41 20.19
C GLY A 324 -16.29 -1.39 18.66
N SER A 325 -17.42 -1.11 18.03
CA SER A 325 -17.62 -1.06 16.57
C SER A 325 -17.89 0.37 16.08
N ILE A 326 -17.66 0.59 14.78
CA ILE A 326 -18.07 1.80 14.08
C ILE A 326 -19.07 1.40 12.98
N GLN A 327 -20.27 1.98 13.03
CA GLN A 327 -21.34 1.74 12.06
C GLN A 327 -21.59 2.99 11.23
N MET A 328 -21.62 2.85 9.90
CA MET A 328 -21.97 3.93 8.98
C MET A 328 -23.27 3.61 8.26
N ASN A 329 -24.41 4.04 8.82
CA ASN A 329 -25.71 3.57 8.39
C ASN A 329 -26.35 4.41 7.26
N SER A 330 -25.99 5.70 7.11
CA SER A 330 -26.72 6.62 6.22
C SER A 330 -25.81 7.65 5.52
N ASN A 331 -25.16 7.33 4.39
CA ASN A 331 -24.38 8.29 3.58
C ASN A 331 -23.36 9.15 4.37
N ALA A 332 -22.69 8.57 5.36
CA ALA A 332 -21.65 9.29 6.12
C ALA A 332 -20.42 9.53 5.22
N ARG A 333 -20.15 10.80 4.90
CA ARG A 333 -19.10 11.24 3.99
C ARG A 333 -17.92 11.78 4.76
N PHE A 334 -16.73 11.38 4.37
CA PHE A 334 -15.46 11.83 4.91
C PHE A 334 -14.68 12.59 3.83
N SER A 335 -14.07 13.69 4.24
CA SER A 335 -13.13 14.45 3.42
C SER A 335 -11.89 14.84 4.21
N GLY A 336 -10.91 15.37 3.48
CA GLY A 336 -9.59 15.69 4.04
C GLY A 336 -8.88 14.43 4.54
N SER A 337 -8.10 14.57 5.62
CA SER A 337 -7.39 13.47 6.28
C SER A 337 -8.21 12.95 7.45
N SER A 338 -9.04 11.94 7.19
CA SER A 338 -9.91 11.32 8.20
C SER A 338 -9.41 9.93 8.61
N LEU A 339 -9.60 9.57 9.88
CA LEU A 339 -9.07 8.34 10.48
C LEU A 339 -10.14 7.62 11.30
N LEU A 340 -10.30 6.33 11.06
CA LEU A 340 -11.21 5.48 11.83
C LEU A 340 -10.46 4.30 12.40
N ALA A 341 -10.64 4.03 13.68
CA ALA A 341 -10.09 2.84 14.29
C ALA A 341 -11.02 2.23 15.34
N ASN A 342 -11.00 0.91 15.41
CA ASN A 342 -11.71 0.15 16.42
C ASN A 342 -10.74 -0.72 17.24
N ALA A 343 -11.01 -0.93 18.52
CA ALA A 343 -10.13 -1.70 19.41
C ALA A 343 -10.49 -3.19 19.50
N ASN A 344 -11.78 -3.50 19.42
CA ASN A 344 -12.30 -4.85 19.67
C ASN A 344 -12.08 -5.77 18.47
N SER A 345 -11.42 -6.91 18.70
CA SER A 345 -11.18 -7.93 17.67
C SER A 345 -12.44 -8.66 17.21
N ASN A 346 -13.52 -8.58 18.00
CA ASN A 346 -14.85 -9.07 17.64
C ASN A 346 -15.77 -7.93 17.15
N GLY A 347 -15.27 -6.69 17.18
CA GLY A 347 -15.96 -5.54 16.62
C GLY A 347 -15.79 -5.46 15.11
N SER A 348 -16.39 -4.44 14.51
CA SER A 348 -16.28 -4.21 13.08
C SER A 348 -16.36 -2.72 12.75
N ILE A 349 -15.76 -2.34 11.63
CA ILE A 349 -16.03 -1.06 10.96
C ILE A 349 -16.86 -1.36 9.72
N ASN A 350 -18.13 -0.95 9.73
CA ASN A 350 -19.07 -1.24 8.64
C ASN A 350 -19.44 0.01 7.85
N PHE A 351 -19.25 -0.08 6.55
CA PHE A 351 -19.54 0.95 5.56
C PHE A 351 -20.84 0.61 4.82
N ASN A 352 -21.98 1.10 5.32
CA ASN A 352 -23.29 0.86 4.68
C ASN A 352 -23.71 2.01 3.73
N GLY A 353 -22.86 3.01 3.47
CA GLY A 353 -23.15 4.16 2.59
C GLY A 353 -21.90 4.82 1.98
N SER A 354 -22.10 5.88 1.18
CA SER A 354 -21.05 6.61 0.42
C SER A 354 -20.05 7.37 1.31
N THR A 355 -18.76 7.32 0.98
CA THR A 355 -17.66 7.62 1.93
C THR A 355 -16.75 8.79 1.60
N THR A 356 -16.54 9.23 0.34
CA THR A 356 -15.61 10.36 0.05
C THR A 356 -16.10 11.26 -1.08
N THR A 357 -15.92 12.58 -0.96
CA THR A 357 -16.52 13.59 -1.87
C THR A 357 -15.58 14.25 -2.86
N ASP A 358 -14.26 14.20 -2.67
CA ASP A 358 -13.29 14.92 -3.52
C ASP A 358 -12.00 14.12 -3.76
N ALA A 359 -11.20 14.59 -4.73
CA ALA A 359 -9.99 13.92 -5.20
C ALA A 359 -8.81 13.96 -4.22
N SER A 360 -8.78 14.92 -3.29
CA SER A 360 -7.69 15.08 -2.30
C SER A 360 -7.97 14.39 -0.96
N SER A 361 -9.18 13.88 -0.76
CA SER A 361 -9.57 13.18 0.46
C SER A 361 -8.89 11.81 0.60
N ASN A 362 -8.44 11.49 1.81
CA ASN A 362 -7.85 10.21 2.15
C ASN A 362 -8.44 9.69 3.47
N LEU A 363 -9.11 8.55 3.40
CA LEU A 363 -9.64 7.85 4.57
C LEU A 363 -8.66 6.76 5.02
N ARG A 364 -8.13 6.86 6.24
CA ARG A 364 -7.36 5.78 6.85
C ARG A 364 -8.25 4.98 7.79
N VAL A 365 -8.29 3.67 7.62
CA VAL A 365 -9.14 2.78 8.42
C VAL A 365 -8.30 1.65 8.98
N VAL A 366 -8.28 1.50 10.30
CA VAL A 366 -7.55 0.45 10.99
C VAL A 366 -8.47 -0.30 11.95
N ALA A 367 -8.80 -1.55 11.62
CA ALA A 367 -9.65 -2.39 12.44
C ALA A 367 -8.86 -3.51 13.13
N GLN A 368 -9.00 -3.64 14.45
CA GLN A 368 -8.59 -4.87 15.14
C GLN A 368 -9.60 -6.01 14.88
N GLY A 369 -10.84 -5.65 14.58
CA GLY A 369 -11.88 -6.55 14.12
C GLY A 369 -12.01 -6.56 12.60
N GLU A 370 -13.20 -6.84 12.08
CA GLU A 370 -13.45 -6.92 10.64
C GLU A 370 -13.76 -5.56 10.00
N ILE A 371 -13.55 -5.45 8.69
CA ILE A 371 -14.05 -4.34 7.87
C ILE A 371 -15.06 -4.88 6.86
N ASN A 372 -16.26 -4.31 6.83
CA ASN A 372 -17.30 -4.72 5.88
C ASN A 372 -17.79 -3.51 5.06
N PHE A 373 -17.70 -3.62 3.74
CA PHE A 373 -18.23 -2.67 2.76
C PHE A 373 -19.55 -3.18 2.19
N ASN A 374 -20.67 -2.64 2.66
CA ASN A 374 -22.02 -3.11 2.29
C ASN A 374 -22.72 -2.24 1.23
N GLY A 375 -22.37 -0.96 1.08
CA GLY A 375 -23.14 -0.05 0.20
C GLY A 375 -22.51 1.31 -0.11
N SER A 376 -21.18 1.42 -0.16
CA SER A 376 -20.56 2.68 -0.59
C SER A 376 -20.77 2.92 -2.09
N SER A 377 -20.75 4.17 -2.55
CA SER A 377 -20.79 4.52 -3.97
C SER A 377 -19.38 4.75 -4.51
N GLN A 378 -18.48 5.28 -3.67
CA GLN A 378 -17.07 5.52 -3.95
C GLN A 378 -16.33 5.78 -2.64
N CYS A 379 -15.15 5.20 -2.48
CA CYS A 379 -14.27 5.43 -1.35
C CYS A 379 -12.84 5.66 -1.81
N ARG A 380 -12.12 6.56 -1.14
CA ARG A 380 -10.69 6.75 -1.31
C ARG A 380 -9.97 6.59 0.01
N GLY A 381 -9.01 5.68 0.09
CA GLY A 381 -8.37 5.40 1.38
C GLY A 381 -7.55 4.12 1.47
N SER A 382 -6.95 3.92 2.63
CA SER A 382 -6.28 2.69 3.03
C SER A 382 -7.07 1.97 4.12
N PHE A 383 -7.26 0.67 3.93
CA PHE A 383 -8.05 -0.18 4.80
C PHE A 383 -7.19 -1.32 5.31
N VAL A 384 -6.93 -1.36 6.61
CA VAL A 384 -6.10 -2.37 7.24
C VAL A 384 -6.88 -3.07 8.35
N THR A 385 -6.94 -4.41 8.31
CA THR A 385 -7.66 -5.21 9.32
C THR A 385 -6.86 -6.39 9.83
N ALA A 386 -6.95 -6.64 11.14
CA ALA A 386 -6.41 -7.85 11.77
C ALA A 386 -7.28 -9.10 11.55
N ARG A 387 -8.46 -8.94 10.94
CA ARG A 387 -9.40 -10.02 10.62
C ARG A 387 -9.72 -10.00 9.12
N ASN A 388 -10.97 -10.25 8.77
CA ASN A 388 -11.41 -10.32 7.38
C ASN A 388 -11.83 -8.95 6.88
N PHE A 389 -11.65 -8.77 5.58
CA PHE A 389 -12.27 -7.70 4.81
C PHE A 389 -13.35 -8.29 3.91
N ARG A 390 -14.57 -7.72 3.93
CA ARG A 390 -15.66 -8.12 3.05
C ARG A 390 -16.15 -6.94 2.24
N TYR A 391 -16.33 -7.17 0.95
CA TYR A 391 -16.85 -6.21 0.00
C TYR A 391 -18.14 -6.76 -0.62
N ASN A 392 -19.27 -6.36 -0.06
CA ASN A 392 -20.60 -6.84 -0.41
C ASN A 392 -21.34 -5.92 -1.40
N GLY A 393 -21.05 -4.63 -1.38
CA GLY A 393 -21.69 -3.63 -2.26
C GLY A 393 -21.08 -3.54 -3.66
N ASN A 394 -21.67 -2.69 -4.49
CA ASN A 394 -21.11 -2.31 -5.79
C ASN A 394 -20.53 -0.91 -5.69
N SER A 395 -19.20 -0.76 -5.73
CA SER A 395 -18.59 0.57 -5.57
C SER A 395 -17.17 0.65 -6.14
N THR A 396 -16.64 1.86 -6.21
CA THR A 396 -15.23 2.08 -6.54
C THR A 396 -14.42 2.36 -5.28
N LEU A 397 -13.33 1.63 -5.06
CA LEU A 397 -12.34 1.90 -4.02
C LEU A 397 -11.04 2.37 -4.69
N LEU A 398 -10.60 3.58 -4.36
CA LEU A 398 -9.34 4.13 -4.79
C LEU A 398 -8.36 4.07 -3.61
N GLY A 399 -7.37 3.18 -3.68
CA GLY A 399 -6.40 2.96 -2.61
C GLY A 399 -6.14 1.48 -2.34
N SER A 400 -5.95 1.13 -1.07
CA SER A 400 -5.44 -0.19 -0.68
C SER A 400 -6.28 -0.92 0.37
N ILE A 401 -6.30 -2.24 0.27
CA ILE A 401 -6.96 -3.17 1.18
C ILE A 401 -5.92 -4.17 1.68
N GLU A 402 -5.71 -4.22 2.98
CA GLU A 402 -4.81 -5.16 3.64
C GLU A 402 -5.53 -5.91 4.76
N ALA A 403 -5.45 -7.23 4.75
CA ALA A 403 -6.09 -8.09 5.74
C ALA A 403 -5.15 -9.21 6.20
N LYS A 404 -5.02 -9.39 7.52
CA LYS A 404 -4.43 -10.61 8.08
C LYS A 404 -5.31 -11.84 7.83
N GLY A 405 -6.62 -11.65 7.72
CA GLY A 405 -7.57 -12.68 7.37
C GLY A 405 -7.79 -12.78 5.86
N ASN A 406 -9.02 -13.14 5.49
CA ASN A 406 -9.44 -13.28 4.11
C ASN A 406 -10.00 -11.95 3.57
N ILE A 407 -9.87 -11.75 2.26
CA ILE A 407 -10.56 -10.69 1.51
C ILE A 407 -11.62 -11.34 0.62
N ASN A 408 -12.88 -10.91 0.74
CA ASN A 408 -13.99 -11.45 -0.04
C ASN A 408 -14.71 -10.35 -0.82
N PHE A 409 -14.63 -10.40 -2.14
CA PHE A 409 -15.39 -9.57 -3.07
C PHE A 409 -16.68 -10.29 -3.46
N ASN A 410 -17.74 -10.05 -2.68
CA ASN A 410 -19.07 -10.62 -2.90
C ASN A 410 -19.89 -9.79 -3.92
N GLY A 411 -19.72 -8.47 -3.93
CA GLY A 411 -20.29 -7.57 -4.92
C GLY A 411 -19.35 -7.26 -6.09
N LYS A 412 -19.71 -6.28 -6.92
CA LYS A 412 -18.85 -5.72 -7.97
C LYS A 412 -18.01 -4.58 -7.39
N ALA A 413 -16.75 -4.85 -7.09
CA ALA A 413 -15.80 -3.80 -6.74
C ALA A 413 -15.10 -3.28 -8.01
N THR A 414 -14.83 -1.98 -8.10
CA THR A 414 -13.72 -1.47 -8.92
C THR A 414 -12.65 -1.02 -7.95
N VAL A 415 -11.49 -1.68 -7.92
CA VAL A 415 -10.36 -1.28 -7.09
C VAL A 415 -9.31 -0.65 -7.99
N ILE A 416 -8.93 0.57 -7.65
CA ILE A 416 -7.95 1.36 -8.38
C ILE A 416 -6.80 1.62 -7.41
N ALA A 417 -5.61 1.16 -7.75
CA ALA A 417 -4.41 1.44 -6.97
C ALA A 417 -4.13 2.96 -7.00
N THR A 418 -3.63 3.48 -5.88
CA THR A 418 -3.12 4.85 -5.81
C THR A 418 -1.68 4.76 -5.33
N SER A 419 -0.79 5.44 -6.06
CA SER A 419 0.65 5.49 -5.74
C SER A 419 0.98 6.18 -4.43
#